data_AF-A0AAV3NTK1-F1
#
_entry.id   AF-A0AAV3NTK1-F1
#
_cell.length_a   1.000
_cell.length_b   1.000
_cell.length_c   1.000
_cell.angle_alpha   90.00
_cell.angle_beta   90.00
_cell.angle_gamma   90.00
#
_symmetry.space_group_name_H-M   'P 1'
#
loop_
_entity.id
_entity.type
_entity.pdbx_description
1 polymer ?
#
loop_
_entity_poly.entity_id
_entity_poly.type
_entity_poly.pdbx_seq_one_letter_code
_entity_poly.pdbx_strand_id
1 'polypeptide(L)'
;MEFVARGFLTGSTDTSLWTIFKNGIRNYCGNTLPDGALLFVNILTPTTKAVDHDVPVTPNEIVQRGFMNQADLEKASKEIIKERNYN
;
A
#
# COMPACT_ATOMS: atom_id res chain seq x y z
N MET A 1 -7.44 6.78 -7.19
CA MET A 1 -6.51 6.08 -6.30
C MET A 1 -7.09 4.74 -5.95
N GLU A 2 -6.26 3.71 -5.88
CA GLU A 2 -6.61 2.43 -5.28
C GLU A 2 -5.80 2.27 -3.98
N PHE A 3 -6.46 1.77 -2.94
CA PHE A 3 -5.87 1.57 -1.63
C PHE A 3 -6.07 0.12 -1.21
N VAL A 4 -4.97 -0.60 -0.98
CA VAL A 4 -5.01 -2.00 -0.56
C VAL A 4 -4.33 -2.10 0.81
N ALA A 5 -5.06 -2.60 1.81
CA ALA A 5 -4.49 -3.04 3.08
C ALA A 5 -3.93 -4.46 2.94
N ARG A 6 -2.69 -4.66 3.40
CA ARG A 6 -2.01 -5.96 3.33
C ARG A 6 -1.51 -6.38 4.71
N GLY A 7 -1.83 -7.61 5.11
CA GLY A 7 -1.35 -8.23 6.36
C GLY A 7 -0.35 -9.38 6.17
N PHE A 8 -0.14 -9.82 4.92
CA PHE A 8 0.73 -10.95 4.58
C PHE A 8 1.55 -10.63 3.32
N LEU A 9 2.78 -11.15 3.26
CA LEU A 9 3.57 -11.14 2.03
C LEU A 9 3.01 -12.19 1.05
N THR A 10 2.09 -11.76 0.18
CA THR A 10 1.44 -12.65 -0.80
C THR A 10 1.09 -11.92 -2.11
N GLY A 11 0.54 -12.68 -3.06
CA GLY A 11 0.10 -12.27 -4.39
C GLY A 11 1.09 -12.63 -5.49
N SER A 12 0.64 -12.47 -6.74
CA SER A 12 1.37 -12.88 -7.94
C SER A 12 1.53 -11.79 -9.00
N THR A 13 0.91 -10.62 -8.80
CA THR A 13 1.02 -9.47 -9.73
C THR A 13 2.29 -8.65 -9.43
N ASP A 14 2.69 -7.80 -10.37
CA ASP A 14 3.88 -6.95 -10.24
C ASP A 14 3.77 -5.93 -9.09
N THR A 15 2.54 -5.55 -8.71
CA THR A 15 2.25 -4.68 -7.58
C THR A 15 1.91 -5.44 -6.29
N SER A 16 2.02 -6.77 -6.30
CA SER A 16 1.79 -7.58 -5.12
C SER A 16 3.00 -7.58 -4.18
N LEU A 17 2.72 -7.71 -2.88
CA LEU A 17 3.75 -7.55 -1.85
C LEU A 17 4.80 -8.66 -1.89
N TRP A 18 4.39 -9.89 -2.25
CA TRP A 18 5.33 -10.99 -2.43
C TRP A 18 6.26 -10.76 -3.62
N THR A 19 5.73 -10.39 -4.79
CA THR A 19 6.57 -10.15 -5.99
C THR A 19 7.60 -9.06 -5.73
N ILE A 20 7.19 -7.95 -5.13
CA ILE A 20 8.07 -6.84 -4.76
C ILE A 20 9.15 -7.29 -3.77
N PHE A 21 8.76 -7.99 -2.70
CA PHE A 21 9.71 -8.49 -1.69
C PHE A 21 10.72 -9.49 -2.28
N LYS A 22 10.24 -10.42 -3.11
CA LYS A 22 11.06 -11.43 -3.83
C LYS A 22 12.09 -10.77 -4.74
N ASN A 23 11.75 -9.63 -5.34
CA ASN A 23 12.66 -8.83 -6.17
C ASN A 23 13.67 -8.00 -5.35
N GLY A 24 13.78 -8.23 -4.03
CA GLY A 24 14.73 -7.56 -3.16
C GLY A 24 14.29 -6.18 -2.66
N ILE A 25 13.09 -5.73 -3.02
CA ILE A 25 12.56 -4.45 -2.55
C ILE A 25 12.14 -4.60 -1.08
N ARG A 26 12.61 -3.68 -0.24
CA ARG A 26 12.32 -3.65 1.21
C ARG A 26 11.60 -2.39 1.67
N ASN A 27 11.43 -1.41 0.79
CA ASN A 27 10.54 -0.28 1.01
C ASN A 27 9.51 -0.22 -0.12
N TYR A 28 8.23 -0.26 0.22
CA TYR A 28 7.15 -0.25 -0.77
C TYR A 28 6.02 0.68 -0.37
N CYS A 29 5.67 1.62 -1.26
CA CYS A 29 4.72 2.70 -1.00
C CYS A 29 5.02 3.50 0.29
N GLY A 30 6.30 3.58 0.68
CA GLY A 30 6.73 4.25 1.92
C GLY A 30 6.75 3.34 3.17
N ASN A 31 6.34 2.08 3.04
CA ASN A 31 6.38 1.12 4.14
C ASN A 31 7.67 0.31 4.11
N THR A 32 8.35 0.20 5.26
CA THR A 32 9.46 -0.76 5.41
C THR A 32 8.87 -2.16 5.57
N LEU A 33 9.31 -3.10 4.72
CA LEU A 33 8.86 -4.48 4.75
C LEU A 33 9.76 -5.27 5.72
N PRO A 34 9.18 -5.86 6.77
CA PRO A 34 9.95 -6.69 7.70
C PRO A 34 10.42 -7.97 7.01
N ASP A 35 11.50 -8.56 7.54
CA ASP A 35 11.88 -9.90 7.16
C ASP A 35 10.92 -10.92 7.82
N GLY A 36 10.28 -11.75 7.00
CA GLY A 36 9.30 -12.74 7.44
C GLY A 36 7.96 -12.61 6.70
N ALA A 37 7.17 -13.69 6.68
CA ALA A 37 5.96 -13.77 5.87
C ALA A 37 4.75 -12.99 6.44
N LEU A 38 4.74 -12.73 7.74
CA LEU A 38 3.65 -12.08 8.46
C LEU A 38 3.97 -10.61 8.74
N LEU A 39 3.02 -9.72 8.48
CA LEU A 39 3.10 -8.33 8.91
C LEU A 39 2.42 -8.19 10.27
N PHE A 40 3.14 -7.65 11.26
CA PHE A 40 2.57 -7.39 12.59
C PHE A 40 1.48 -6.31 12.58
N VAL A 41 1.51 -5.44 11.57
CA VAL A 41 0.52 -4.38 11.34
C VAL A 41 0.20 -4.34 9.85
N ASN A 42 -1.08 -4.22 9.51
CA ASN A 42 -1.50 -4.02 8.13
C ASN A 42 -0.85 -2.77 7.56
N ILE A 43 -0.25 -2.90 6.38
CA ILE A 43 0.32 -1.76 5.65
C ILE A 43 -0.61 -1.34 4.52
N LEU A 44 -0.61 -0.06 4.21
CA LEU A 44 -1.37 0.51 3.09
C LEU A 44 -0.45 0.60 1.87
N THR A 45 -0.85 0.01 0.74
CA THR A 45 -0.12 0.10 -0.52
C THR A 45 -0.96 0.84 -1.56
N PRO A 46 -0.92 2.19 -1.59
CA PRO A 46 -1.66 2.93 -2.59
C PRO A 46 -1.02 2.84 -3.98
N THR A 47 -1.89 2.74 -4.98
CA THR A 47 -1.52 2.79 -6.40
C THR A 47 -2.37 3.82 -7.14
N THR A 48 -1.81 4.43 -8.19
CA THR A 48 -2.60 5.20 -9.15
C THR A 48 -3.48 4.25 -9.96
N LYS A 49 -4.69 4.69 -10.34
CA LYS A 49 -5.51 3.96 -11.29
C LYS A 49 -5.18 4.47 -12.69
N ALA A 50 -4.52 3.65 -13.51
CA ALA A 50 -4.15 4.02 -14.88
C ALA A 50 -4.81 3.08 -15.90
N VAL A 51 -4.85 3.50 -17.17
CA VAL A 51 -5.42 2.69 -18.26
C VAL A 51 -4.52 1.50 -18.61
N ASP A 52 -3.21 1.70 -18.51
CA ASP A 52 -2.20 0.69 -18.86
C ASP A 52 -1.82 -0.15 -17.63
N HIS A 53 -1.15 0.47 -16.65
CA HIS A 53 -0.72 -0.20 -15.43
C HIS A 53 -0.76 0.71 -14.19
N ASP A 54 -1.23 0.16 -13.08
CA ASP A 54 -1.22 0.84 -11.79
C ASP A 54 0.21 1.07 -11.29
N VAL A 55 0.47 2.28 -10.81
CA VAL A 55 1.81 2.68 -10.34
C VAL A 55 1.79 2.84 -8.82
N PRO A 56 2.71 2.19 -8.07
CA PRO A 56 2.82 2.40 -6.64
C PRO A 56 3.20 3.84 -6.33
N VAL A 57 2.56 4.42 -5.32
CA VAL A 57 2.86 5.75 -4.83
C VAL A 57 2.94 5.75 -3.31
N THR A 58 3.65 6.71 -2.75
CA THR A 58 3.67 6.98 -1.31
C THR A 58 2.53 7.93 -0.90
N PRO A 59 2.11 7.92 0.37
CA PRO A 59 1.16 8.90 0.91
C PRO A 59 1.55 10.36 0.60
N ASN A 60 2.84 10.69 0.70
CA ASN A 60 3.33 12.04 0.42
C ASN A 60 3.17 12.42 -1.06
N GLU A 61 3.50 11.50 -1.97
CA GLU A 61 3.31 11.73 -3.41
C GLU A 61 1.84 11.90 -3.78
N ILE A 62 0.92 11.24 -3.07
CA ILE A 62 -0.53 11.41 -3.29
C ILE A 62 -0.93 12.87 -3.11
N VAL A 63 -0.48 13.48 -2.02
CA VAL A 63 -0.78 14.88 -1.69
C VAL A 63 -0.02 15.83 -2.62
N GLN A 64 1.27 15.60 -2.82
CA GLN A 64 2.12 16.45 -3.68
C GLN A 64 1.64 16.48 -5.14
N ARG A 65 1.10 15.37 -5.64
CA ARG A 65 0.58 15.27 -7.01
C ARG A 65 -0.90 15.69 -7.12
N GLY A 66 -1.52 16.12 -6.03
CA GLY A 66 -2.89 16.61 -6.02
C GLY A 66 -3.95 15.53 -6.23
N PHE A 67 -3.64 14.24 -5.99
CA PHE A 67 -4.64 13.17 -6.11
C PHE A 67 -5.70 13.23 -5.00
N MET A 68 -5.33 13.75 -3.83
CA MET A 68 -6.24 14.12 -2.75
C MET A 68 -5.51 15.00 -1.74
N ASN A 69 -6.25 15.71 -0.89
CA ASN A 69 -5.67 16.46 0.22
C ASN A 69 -5.29 15.52 1.39
N GLN A 70 -4.51 16.05 2.33
CA GLN A 70 -4.03 15.31 3.49
C GLN A 70 -5.18 14.75 4.37
N ALA A 71 -6.25 15.52 4.58
CA ALA A 71 -7.36 15.12 5.44
C ALA A 71 -8.15 13.94 4.86
N ASP A 72 -8.40 13.94 3.56
CA ASP A 72 -9.07 12.84 2.86
C ASP A 72 -8.20 11.57 2.88
N LEU A 73 -6.89 11.72 2.69
CA LEU A 73 -5.93 10.61 2.76
C LEU A 73 -5.89 9.98 4.15
N GLU A 74 -5.84 10.80 5.20
CA GLU A 74 -5.86 10.33 6.59
C GLU A 74 -7.16 9.60 6.93
N LYS A 75 -8.30 10.17 6.52
CA LYS A 75 -9.61 9.55 6.70
C LYS A 75 -9.68 8.19 6.00
N ALA A 76 -9.32 8.13 4.71
CA ALA A 76 -9.33 6.89 3.93
C ALA A 76 -8.40 5.83 4.56
N SER A 77 -7.18 6.21 4.90
CA SER A 77 -6.19 5.30 5.51
C SER A 77 -6.69 4.71 6.83
N LYS A 78 -7.33 5.53 7.67
CA LYS A 78 -7.85 5.11 8.96
C LYS A 78 -9.00 4.11 8.83
N GLU A 79 -9.95 4.35 7.95
CA GLU A 79 -11.09 3.44 7.74
C GLU A 79 -10.63 2.10 7.18
N ILE A 80 -9.73 2.12 6.19
CA ILE A 80 -9.22 0.90 5.54
C ILE A 80 -8.42 0.01 6.50
N ILE A 81 -7.56 0.59 7.33
CA ILE A 81 -6.77 -0.18 8.31
C ILE A 81 -7.65 -0.69 9.45
N LYS A 82 -8.66 0.08 9.89
CA LYS A 82 -9.60 -0.34 10.93
C LYS A 82 -10.43 -1.55 10.52
N GLU A 83 -11.00 -1.57 9.32
CA GLU A 83 -11.89 -2.64 8.86
C GLU A 83 -11.27 -4.04 8.90
N ARG A 84 -9.93 -4.15 8.84
CA ARG A 84 -9.22 -5.43 8.79
C ARG A 84 -8.74 -5.98 10.14
N ASN A 85 -8.77 -5.18 11.22
CA ASN A 85 -8.35 -5.62 12.56
C ASN A 85 -9.49 -6.24 13.40
N TYR A 86 -10.71 -6.30 12.86
CA TYR A 86 -11.90 -6.84 13.53
C TYR A 86 -12.34 -8.23 13.04
N ASN A 87 -11.51 -8.93 12.25
CA ASN A 87 -11.78 -10.29 11.77
C ASN A 87 -10.77 -11.30 12.31
#